data_AF-A0A6A3KZB3-F1
#
_entry.id   AF-A0A6A3KZB3-F1
#
_cell.length_a   1.000
_cell.length_b   1.000
_cell.length_c   1.000
_cell.angle_alpha   90.00
_cell.angle_beta   90.00
_cell.angle_gamma   90.00
#
_symmetry.space_group_name_H-M   'P 1'
#
loop_
_entity.id
_entity.type
_entity.pdbx_description
1 polymer ?
#
loop_
_entity_poly.entity_id
_entity_poly.type
_entity_poly.pdbx_seq_one_letter_code
_entity_poly.pdbx_strand_id
1 'polypeptide(L)'
;MMRAAHVCAALLLAALLMGDAALAEPKAKPDNTCRSAGVLKFDQETHPMQRTKGMEVCSKYRKSTCCTASHSHALRLKIREPVVAKFSRKCQRLTEEMACSSCHPLMGTWQMKNVCPSVCNDWYDACKDEYYAYSGAGTLVPCYGNALVCSPLSAITNSGADFCVHMGFHVGSDTDAEGIECFDRSVPEQLGEAEPTEPWQMQLKRMLEEEAENPSGLFIAGVFVLATIILMGGRFARQFGDPFGGDQLSLMEVRRLQQVRYERGEQMYDDETDSSSDEEYAHRSTPDDEDDEHEENSTPSSS
;
A
#
# COMPACT_ATOMS: atom_id res chain seq x y z
N MET A 1 45.91 41.24 -59.33
CA MET A 1 44.69 41.11 -58.51
C MET A 1 44.20 39.67 -58.27
N MET A 2 44.71 38.64 -58.98
CA MET A 2 44.24 37.24 -58.83
C MET A 2 44.85 36.43 -57.65
N ARG A 3 45.89 36.92 -56.97
CA ARG A 3 46.54 36.16 -55.87
C ARG A 3 45.83 36.30 -54.51
N ALA A 4 45.06 37.37 -54.28
CA ALA A 4 44.35 37.59 -53.02
C ALA A 4 43.11 36.69 -52.87
N ALA A 5 42.46 36.35 -53.99
CA ALA A 5 41.25 35.51 -53.97
C ALA A 5 41.55 34.05 -53.57
N HIS A 6 42.70 33.50 -53.98
CA HIS A 6 43.08 32.13 -53.63
C HIS A 6 43.49 31.96 -52.17
N VAL A 7 44.10 32.99 -51.56
CA VAL A 7 44.47 32.96 -50.14
C VAL A 7 43.23 33.03 -49.25
N CYS A 8 42.23 33.84 -49.64
CA CYS A 8 40.98 33.95 -48.90
C CYS A 8 40.13 32.65 -48.97
N ALA A 9 40.09 32.01 -50.15
CA ALA A 9 39.41 30.74 -50.32
C ALA A 9 40.07 29.60 -49.51
N ALA A 10 41.40 29.56 -49.45
CA ALA A 10 42.13 28.56 -48.67
C ALA A 10 41.96 28.74 -47.15
N LEU A 11 41.92 29.99 -46.66
CA LEU A 11 41.66 30.29 -45.24
C LEU A 11 40.22 29.95 -44.81
N LEU A 12 39.23 30.16 -45.68
CA LEU A 12 37.84 29.77 -45.42
C LEU A 12 37.66 28.24 -45.40
N LEU A 13 38.36 27.51 -46.27
CA LEU A 13 38.37 26.04 -46.25
C LEU A 13 39.08 25.47 -45.01
N ALA A 14 40.16 26.11 -44.53
CA ALA A 14 40.84 25.70 -43.30
C ALA A 14 39.98 25.99 -42.04
N ALA A 15 39.20 27.09 -42.04
CA ALA A 15 38.28 27.41 -40.95
C ALA A 15 37.07 26.46 -40.90
N LEU A 16 36.62 25.96 -42.06
CA LEU A 16 35.52 24.99 -42.14
C LEU A 16 35.92 23.56 -41.74
N LEU A 17 37.21 23.21 -41.78
CA LEU A 17 37.71 21.87 -41.41
C LEU A 17 38.06 21.71 -39.92
N MET A 18 37.99 22.78 -39.12
CA MET A 18 38.31 22.76 -37.67
C MET A 18 37.04 22.76 -36.79
N GLY A 19 35.86 22.59 -37.39
CA GLY A 19 34.56 22.79 -36.74
C GLY A 19 33.84 21.54 -36.22
N ASP A 20 34.39 20.34 -36.38
CA ASP A 20 33.82 19.10 -35.79
C ASP A 20 34.53 18.74 -34.49
N ALA A 21 34.52 19.67 -33.53
CA ALA A 21 34.59 19.29 -32.14
C ALA A 21 33.21 18.69 -31.81
N ALA A 22 33.07 17.39 -32.03
CA ALA A 22 31.98 16.59 -31.49
C ALA A 22 31.91 16.90 -29.98
N LEU A 23 30.95 17.75 -29.60
CA LEU A 23 30.41 17.79 -28.26
C LEU A 23 29.82 16.41 -28.03
N ALA A 24 30.67 15.49 -27.54
CA ALA A 24 30.20 14.31 -26.86
C ALA A 24 29.28 14.82 -25.76
N GLU A 25 27.98 14.58 -25.91
CA GLU A 25 27.02 14.77 -24.84
C GLU A 25 27.61 14.11 -23.60
N PRO A 26 27.73 14.83 -22.46
CA PRO A 26 28.15 14.21 -21.23
C PRO A 26 27.18 13.05 -20.99
N LYS A 27 27.70 11.81 -20.96
CA LYS A 27 26.93 10.61 -20.62
C LYS A 27 26.06 10.97 -19.42
N ALA A 28 24.75 11.06 -19.65
CA ALA A 28 23.78 11.38 -18.62
C ALA A 28 24.07 10.49 -17.42
N LYS A 29 24.34 11.12 -16.27
CA LYS A 29 24.54 10.43 -15.00
C LYS A 29 23.33 9.51 -14.81
N PRO A 30 23.51 8.20 -14.53
CA PRO A 30 22.37 7.30 -14.41
C PRO A 30 21.44 7.82 -13.30
N ASP A 31 20.18 8.04 -13.64
CA ASP A 31 19.16 8.44 -12.68
C ASP A 31 19.14 7.42 -11.54
N ASN A 32 19.45 7.89 -10.33
CA ASN A 32 19.48 7.11 -9.09
C ASN A 32 18.07 6.88 -8.53
N THR A 33 17.07 6.82 -9.40
CA THR A 33 15.66 6.61 -9.07
C THR A 33 15.33 5.12 -9.11
N CYS A 34 14.51 4.69 -8.16
CA CYS A 34 14.02 3.33 -8.03
C CYS A 34 13.04 3.03 -9.17
N ARG A 35 13.24 1.90 -9.84
CA ARG A 35 12.47 1.48 -11.01
C ARG A 35 11.58 0.29 -10.70
N SER A 36 10.38 0.34 -11.24
CA SER A 36 9.41 -0.76 -11.21
C SER A 36 10.00 -2.04 -11.80
N ALA A 37 9.91 -3.15 -11.07
CA ALA A 37 10.44 -4.45 -11.46
C ALA A 37 9.43 -5.55 -11.08
N GLY A 38 8.96 -6.29 -12.09
CA GLY A 38 7.97 -7.35 -11.91
C GLY A 38 6.68 -6.84 -11.24
N VAL A 39 6.39 -7.38 -10.05
CA VAL A 39 5.19 -7.04 -9.26
C VAL A 39 5.36 -5.77 -8.41
N LEU A 40 6.59 -5.26 -8.27
CA LEU A 40 6.88 -4.07 -7.47
C LEU A 40 6.83 -2.83 -8.37
N LYS A 41 5.94 -1.91 -8.02
CA LYS A 41 5.79 -0.63 -8.71
C LYS A 41 6.37 0.46 -7.81
N PHE A 42 7.30 1.26 -8.34
CA PHE A 42 7.89 2.40 -7.64
C PHE A 42 7.54 3.69 -8.38
N ASP A 43 7.33 4.76 -7.61
CA ASP A 43 7.15 6.09 -8.18
C ASP A 43 8.47 6.61 -8.76
N GLN A 44 8.39 7.31 -9.88
CA GLN A 44 9.55 7.70 -10.69
C GLN A 44 10.51 8.67 -9.97
N GLU A 45 10.05 9.31 -8.89
CA GLU A 45 10.82 10.21 -8.02
C GLU A 45 11.40 9.52 -6.79
N THR A 46 11.10 8.23 -6.58
CA THR A 46 11.56 7.52 -5.39
C THR A 46 13.05 7.23 -5.50
N HIS A 47 13.82 7.68 -4.53
CA HIS A 47 15.22 7.31 -4.37
C HIS A 47 15.39 6.25 -3.27
N PRO A 48 16.54 5.55 -3.17
CA PRO A 48 16.80 4.67 -2.05
C PRO A 48 16.78 5.44 -0.72
N MET A 49 15.89 5.05 0.19
CA MET A 49 15.66 5.74 1.46
C MET A 49 16.06 4.89 2.67
N GLN A 50 16.36 5.57 3.77
CA GLN A 50 16.44 5.03 5.11
C GLN A 50 15.02 4.88 5.69
N ARG A 51 14.56 3.64 5.85
CA ARG A 51 13.22 3.35 6.36
C ARG A 51 13.22 3.32 7.88
N THR A 52 12.51 4.27 8.49
CA THR A 52 12.42 4.36 9.95
C THR A 52 11.36 3.43 10.53
N LYS A 53 10.34 3.04 9.74
CA LYS A 53 9.26 2.13 10.14
C LYS A 53 8.97 1.08 9.06
N GLY A 54 8.39 -0.06 9.45
CA GLY A 54 7.50 -0.81 8.56
C GLY A 54 8.11 -1.73 7.49
N MET A 55 9.31 -2.28 7.68
CA MET A 55 9.81 -3.38 6.83
C MET A 55 9.81 -4.71 7.60
N GLU A 56 8.76 -5.50 7.42
CA GLU A 56 8.69 -6.85 8.00
C GLU A 56 9.50 -7.87 7.20
N VAL A 57 9.61 -7.67 5.89
CA VAL A 57 10.40 -8.50 4.96
C VAL A 57 11.52 -7.66 4.35
N CYS A 58 12.62 -8.30 3.96
CA CYS A 58 13.79 -7.62 3.38
C CYS A 58 14.41 -6.56 4.31
N SER A 59 14.24 -6.71 5.63
CA SER A 59 14.65 -5.71 6.65
C SER A 59 16.15 -5.45 6.68
N LYS A 60 16.96 -6.35 6.12
CA LYS A 60 18.41 -6.15 5.95
C LYS A 60 18.75 -4.90 5.13
N TYR A 61 17.89 -4.49 4.20
CA TYR A 61 18.09 -3.29 3.38
C TYR A 61 17.51 -2.02 4.00
N ARG A 62 16.96 -2.06 5.21
CA ARG A 62 16.25 -0.92 5.84
C ARG A 62 17.03 0.39 5.86
N LYS A 63 18.37 0.34 5.94
CA LYS A 63 19.25 1.51 5.96
C LYS A 63 19.41 2.18 4.58
N SER A 64 19.11 1.47 3.50
CA SER A 64 19.21 1.99 2.13
C SER A 64 18.41 1.07 1.22
N THR A 65 17.18 1.46 0.89
CA THR A 65 16.29 0.61 0.09
C THR A 65 15.34 1.40 -0.80
N CYS A 66 15.03 0.82 -1.95
CA CYS A 66 13.93 1.28 -2.80
C CYS A 66 12.54 0.89 -2.25
N CYS A 67 12.45 -0.14 -1.41
CA CYS A 67 11.17 -0.67 -0.94
C CYS A 67 10.56 0.14 0.22
N THR A 68 9.24 0.15 0.25
CA THR A 68 8.38 0.82 1.24
C THR A 68 7.49 -0.21 1.95
N ALA A 69 6.76 0.23 2.98
CA ALA A 69 5.78 -0.60 3.67
C ALA A 69 4.70 -1.16 2.72
N SER A 70 4.28 -0.40 1.69
CA SER A 70 3.29 -0.85 0.70
C SER A 70 3.77 -2.07 -0.10
N HIS A 71 5.08 -2.23 -0.31
CA HIS A 71 5.66 -3.36 -1.04
C HIS A 71 5.78 -4.63 -0.21
N SER A 72 5.68 -4.52 1.12
CA SER A 72 5.87 -5.65 2.03
C SER A 72 4.87 -6.77 1.79
N HIS A 73 3.62 -6.45 1.40
CA HIS A 73 2.61 -7.47 1.11
C HIS A 73 2.98 -8.32 -0.12
N ALA A 74 3.31 -7.66 -1.24
CA ALA A 74 3.71 -8.35 -2.48
C ALA A 74 4.97 -9.20 -2.28
N LEU A 75 5.97 -8.67 -1.58
CA LEU A 75 7.18 -9.41 -1.23
C LEU A 75 6.88 -10.61 -0.33
N ARG A 76 6.03 -10.44 0.69
CA ARG A 76 5.66 -11.53 1.59
C ARG A 76 4.97 -12.67 0.85
N LEU A 77 4.11 -12.38 -0.14
CA LEU A 77 3.51 -13.41 -0.97
C LEU A 77 4.59 -14.20 -1.73
N LYS A 78 5.52 -13.50 -2.40
CA LYS A 78 6.62 -14.13 -3.13
C LYS A 78 7.54 -14.98 -2.24
N ILE A 79 7.90 -14.48 -1.07
CA ILE A 79 8.74 -15.21 -0.09
C ILE A 79 8.01 -16.45 0.46
N ARG A 80 6.68 -16.45 0.52
CA ARG A 80 5.88 -17.59 0.99
C ARG A 80 5.67 -18.67 -0.05
N GLU A 81 5.80 -18.40 -1.36
CA GLU A 81 5.60 -19.40 -2.41
C GLU A 81 6.46 -20.66 -2.18
N PRO A 82 7.79 -20.57 -1.95
CA PRO A 82 8.63 -21.75 -1.67
C PRO A 82 8.28 -22.45 -0.36
N VAL A 83 7.75 -21.72 0.63
CA VAL A 83 7.35 -22.27 1.93
C VAL A 83 6.12 -23.15 1.77
N VAL A 84 5.12 -22.67 1.02
CA VAL A 84 3.89 -23.43 0.71
C VAL A 84 4.21 -24.63 -0.18
N ALA A 85 5.16 -24.48 -1.10
CA ALA A 85 5.71 -25.57 -1.92
C ALA A 85 6.57 -26.58 -1.14
N LYS A 86 6.81 -26.35 0.16
CA LYS A 86 7.60 -27.21 1.05
C LYS A 86 9.06 -27.41 0.60
N PHE A 87 9.64 -26.40 -0.05
CA PHE A 87 11.04 -26.45 -0.46
C PHE A 87 11.98 -26.57 0.74
N SER A 88 13.21 -27.02 0.51
CA SER A 88 14.26 -27.09 1.52
C SER A 88 14.53 -25.71 2.14
N ARG A 89 14.92 -25.69 3.42
CA ARG A 89 15.21 -24.42 4.12
C ARG A 89 16.33 -23.62 3.47
N LYS A 90 17.28 -24.28 2.79
CA LYS A 90 18.36 -23.61 2.05
C LYS A 90 17.80 -22.90 0.81
N CYS A 91 16.98 -23.60 0.01
CA CYS A 91 16.33 -23.02 -1.16
C CYS A 91 15.38 -21.87 -0.78
N GLN A 92 14.59 -22.01 0.29
CA GLN A 92 13.70 -20.96 0.80
C GLN A 92 14.48 -19.67 1.13
N ARG A 93 15.59 -19.78 1.88
CA ARG A 93 16.42 -18.63 2.25
C ARG A 93 17.00 -17.93 1.03
N LEU A 94 17.56 -18.69 0.08
CA LEU A 94 18.12 -18.11 -1.14
C LEU A 94 17.04 -17.47 -2.02
N THR A 95 15.84 -18.05 -2.05
CA THR A 95 14.71 -17.46 -2.78
C THR A 95 14.22 -16.16 -2.12
N GLU A 96 14.23 -16.08 -0.78
CA GLU A 96 13.94 -14.83 -0.06
C GLU A 96 14.97 -13.74 -0.40
N GLU A 97 16.26 -14.09 -0.38
CA GLU A 97 17.35 -13.19 -0.76
C GLU A 97 17.16 -12.62 -2.18
N MET A 98 16.81 -13.48 -3.13
CA MET A 98 16.55 -13.10 -4.52
C MET A 98 15.26 -12.29 -4.67
N ALA A 99 14.20 -12.61 -3.92
CA ALA A 99 12.96 -11.83 -3.91
C ALA A 99 13.18 -10.41 -3.36
N CYS A 100 14.09 -10.25 -2.40
CA CYS A 100 14.47 -8.97 -1.84
C CYS A 100 15.46 -8.17 -2.71
N SER A 101 15.98 -8.73 -3.81
CA SER A 101 16.98 -8.05 -4.66
C SER A 101 16.48 -6.72 -5.22
N SER A 102 15.21 -6.59 -5.62
CA SER A 102 14.64 -5.32 -6.09
C SER A 102 14.61 -4.21 -5.03
N CYS A 103 14.72 -4.58 -3.75
CA CYS A 103 14.84 -3.62 -2.64
C CYS A 103 16.27 -3.13 -2.42
N HIS A 104 17.28 -3.82 -2.97
CA HIS A 104 18.67 -3.40 -2.90
C HIS A 104 18.85 -2.06 -3.63
N PRO A 105 19.57 -1.08 -3.07
CA PRO A 105 19.58 0.29 -3.59
C PRO A 105 20.21 0.39 -4.99
N LEU A 106 21.18 -0.46 -5.32
CA LEU A 106 21.80 -0.48 -6.65
C LEU A 106 21.00 -1.29 -7.68
N MET A 107 20.29 -2.34 -7.25
CA MET A 107 19.49 -3.18 -8.15
C MET A 107 18.15 -2.52 -8.46
N GLY A 108 17.50 -1.96 -7.43
CA GLY A 108 16.26 -1.20 -7.57
C GLY A 108 16.43 0.04 -8.45
N THR A 109 17.61 0.65 -8.47
CA THR A 109 17.93 1.79 -9.36
C THR A 109 18.52 1.37 -10.71
N TRP A 110 18.68 0.06 -10.97
CA TRP A 110 19.31 -0.48 -12.18
C TRP A 110 20.76 -0.02 -12.43
N GLN A 111 21.44 0.53 -11.41
CA GLN A 111 22.89 0.76 -11.45
C GLN A 111 23.65 -0.56 -11.51
N MET A 112 23.11 -1.57 -10.84
CA MET A 112 23.50 -2.96 -10.91
C MET A 112 22.34 -3.72 -11.56
N LYS A 113 22.59 -4.42 -12.67
CA LYS A 113 21.55 -5.15 -13.41
C LYS A 113 21.70 -6.65 -13.30
N ASN A 114 22.93 -7.08 -13.03
CA ASN A 114 23.37 -8.45 -13.14
C ASN A 114 23.43 -9.09 -11.76
N VAL A 115 23.04 -10.35 -11.68
CA VAL A 115 23.27 -11.21 -10.53
C VAL A 115 24.58 -11.96 -10.74
N CYS A 116 25.40 -12.06 -9.70
CA CYS A 116 26.68 -12.75 -9.81
C CYS A 116 26.45 -14.24 -10.15
N PRO A 117 27.22 -14.85 -11.06
CA PRO A 117 27.09 -16.26 -11.41
C PRO A 117 27.17 -17.20 -10.19
N SER A 118 28.01 -16.86 -9.20
CA SER A 118 28.14 -17.59 -7.94
C SER A 118 26.82 -17.68 -7.16
N VAL A 119 26.08 -16.57 -7.06
CA VAL A 119 24.77 -16.53 -6.39
C VAL A 119 23.74 -17.37 -7.14
N CYS A 120 23.75 -17.32 -8.47
CA CYS A 120 22.87 -18.12 -9.31
C CYS A 120 23.15 -19.63 -9.16
N ASN A 121 24.42 -20.03 -9.13
CA ASN A 121 24.83 -21.41 -8.91
C ASN A 121 24.48 -21.90 -7.49
N ASP A 122 24.75 -21.09 -6.46
CA ASP A 122 24.34 -21.37 -5.07
C ASP A 122 22.84 -21.63 -4.96
N TRP A 123 22.03 -20.80 -5.65
CA TRP A 123 20.59 -20.88 -5.64
C TRP A 123 20.09 -22.12 -6.37
N TYR A 124 20.61 -22.39 -7.56
CA TYR A 124 20.30 -23.61 -8.31
C TYR A 124 20.67 -24.87 -7.54
N ASP A 125 21.88 -24.96 -7.00
CA ASP A 125 22.33 -26.14 -6.26
C ASP A 125 21.49 -26.44 -5.02
N ALA A 126 20.92 -25.40 -4.39
CA ALA A 126 20.01 -25.55 -3.27
C ALA A 126 18.59 -25.96 -3.70
N CYS A 127 18.17 -25.65 -4.93
CA CYS A 127 16.80 -25.83 -5.41
C CYS A 127 16.67 -26.88 -6.53
N LYS A 128 17.76 -27.52 -6.98
CA LYS A 128 17.79 -28.42 -8.15
C LYS A 128 16.87 -29.64 -8.06
N ASP A 129 16.59 -30.09 -6.84
CA ASP A 129 15.73 -31.24 -6.54
C ASP A 129 14.27 -30.81 -6.25
N GLU A 130 14.01 -29.51 -6.19
CA GLU A 130 12.69 -28.93 -5.95
C GLU A 130 11.88 -28.87 -7.24
N TYR A 131 10.55 -28.89 -7.11
CA TYR A 131 9.64 -28.93 -8.25
C TYR A 131 9.20 -27.53 -8.67
N TYR A 132 9.33 -27.24 -9.96
CA TYR A 132 8.93 -25.98 -10.57
C TYR A 132 7.95 -26.21 -11.72
N ALA A 133 7.21 -25.15 -12.05
CA ALA A 133 6.35 -25.07 -13.21
C ALA A 133 6.60 -23.74 -13.94
N TYR A 134 6.27 -23.68 -15.24
CA TYR A 134 6.23 -22.42 -15.96
C TYR A 134 4.96 -21.65 -15.65
N SER A 135 5.11 -20.38 -15.28
CA SER A 135 4.01 -19.41 -15.23
C SER A 135 3.56 -19.04 -16.65
N GLY A 136 2.35 -18.49 -16.77
CA GLY A 136 1.84 -17.97 -18.06
C GLY A 136 2.71 -16.87 -18.67
N ALA A 137 3.61 -16.26 -17.90
CA ALA A 137 4.59 -15.27 -18.36
C ALA A 137 5.92 -15.88 -18.84
N GLY A 138 6.05 -17.21 -18.88
CA GLY A 138 7.28 -17.90 -19.28
C GLY A 138 8.39 -17.93 -18.21
N THR A 139 8.11 -17.42 -17.01
CA THR A 139 9.03 -17.49 -15.86
C THR A 139 8.76 -18.73 -15.00
N LEU A 140 9.81 -19.24 -14.34
CA LEU A 140 9.66 -20.35 -13.40
C LEU A 140 9.01 -19.89 -12.09
N VAL A 141 8.11 -20.72 -11.57
CA VAL A 141 7.47 -20.54 -10.26
C VAL A 141 7.54 -21.84 -9.47
N PRO A 142 7.63 -21.77 -8.13
CA PRO A 142 7.51 -22.95 -7.29
C PRO A 142 6.23 -23.73 -7.60
N CYS A 143 6.33 -25.04 -7.74
CA CYS A 143 5.15 -25.88 -7.94
C CYS A 143 4.44 -26.07 -6.59
N TYR A 144 3.24 -25.51 -6.46
CA TYR A 144 2.35 -25.75 -5.34
C TYR A 144 0.88 -25.67 -5.78
N GLY A 145 -0.02 -26.25 -4.99
CA GLY A 145 -1.45 -26.24 -5.28
C GLY A 145 -1.83 -27.15 -6.46
N ASN A 146 -2.54 -26.60 -7.44
CA ASN A 146 -3.15 -27.31 -8.57
C ASN A 146 -2.36 -27.21 -9.89
N ALA A 147 -1.05 -26.95 -9.83
CA ALA A 147 -0.20 -26.96 -11.01
C ALA A 147 -0.21 -28.35 -11.68
N LEU A 148 -0.63 -28.40 -12.95
CA LEU A 148 -0.85 -29.66 -13.68
C LEU A 148 0.44 -30.33 -14.16
N VAL A 149 1.50 -29.54 -14.39
CA VAL A 149 2.78 -30.01 -14.91
C VAL A 149 3.89 -29.42 -14.07
N CYS A 150 4.58 -30.29 -13.32
CA CYS A 150 5.71 -29.93 -12.50
C CYS A 150 6.86 -30.90 -12.74
N SER A 151 8.06 -30.34 -12.82
CA SER A 151 9.30 -31.11 -13.03
C SER A 151 10.34 -30.65 -12.01
N PRO A 152 11.26 -31.53 -11.60
CA PRO A 152 12.40 -31.10 -10.80
C PRO A 152 13.21 -30.07 -11.58
N LEU A 153 13.76 -29.07 -10.89
CA LEU A 153 14.48 -27.97 -11.53
C LEU A 153 15.65 -28.47 -12.40
N SER A 154 16.36 -29.51 -11.95
CA SER A 154 17.44 -30.17 -12.69
C SER A 154 17.03 -30.80 -14.02
N ALA A 155 15.74 -31.07 -14.24
CA ALA A 155 15.23 -31.55 -15.53
C ALA A 155 14.81 -30.40 -16.46
N ILE A 156 14.66 -29.18 -15.93
CA ILE A 156 14.25 -27.99 -16.68
C ILE A 156 15.48 -27.19 -17.13
N THR A 157 16.42 -26.96 -16.20
CA THR A 157 17.60 -26.13 -16.41
C THR A 157 18.86 -26.89 -16.06
N ASN A 158 19.93 -26.72 -16.85
CA ASN A 158 21.17 -27.47 -16.67
C ASN A 158 22.25 -26.71 -15.86
N SER A 159 22.04 -25.42 -15.60
CA SER A 159 23.01 -24.56 -14.91
C SER A 159 22.33 -23.49 -14.08
N GLY A 160 23.05 -22.93 -13.09
CA GLY A 160 22.50 -21.86 -12.25
C GLY A 160 22.27 -20.55 -13.01
N ALA A 161 23.12 -20.23 -13.99
CA ALA A 161 22.92 -19.07 -14.85
C ALA A 161 21.60 -19.18 -15.64
N ASP A 162 21.34 -20.34 -16.24
CA ASP A 162 20.11 -20.63 -16.97
C ASP A 162 18.87 -20.55 -16.05
N PHE A 163 18.97 -21.09 -14.83
CA PHE A 163 17.93 -20.95 -13.81
C PHE A 163 17.63 -19.49 -13.46
N CYS A 164 18.65 -18.66 -13.22
CA CYS A 164 18.47 -17.24 -12.96
C CYS A 164 17.74 -16.51 -14.10
N VAL A 165 18.10 -16.81 -15.36
CA VAL A 165 17.44 -16.24 -16.54
C VAL A 165 15.97 -16.65 -16.59
N HIS A 166 15.66 -17.93 -16.35
CA HIS A 166 14.29 -18.43 -16.30
C HIS A 166 13.47 -17.87 -15.11
N MET A 167 14.13 -17.45 -14.04
CA MET A 167 13.53 -16.71 -12.92
C MET A 167 13.36 -15.20 -13.22
N GLY A 168 13.85 -14.71 -14.36
CA GLY A 168 13.71 -13.32 -14.80
C GLY A 168 14.88 -12.40 -14.45
N PHE A 169 16.05 -12.95 -14.11
CA PHE A 169 17.25 -12.18 -13.78
C PHE A 169 18.26 -12.14 -14.94
N HIS A 170 19.03 -11.07 -15.01
CA HIS A 170 20.22 -11.02 -15.87
C HIS A 170 21.42 -11.54 -15.10
N VAL A 171 22.24 -12.38 -15.73
CA VAL A 171 23.42 -12.96 -15.11
C VAL A 171 24.66 -12.21 -15.58
N GLY A 172 25.55 -11.88 -14.65
CA GLY A 172 26.83 -11.24 -14.94
C GLY A 172 27.79 -12.19 -15.64
N SER A 173 28.93 -11.66 -16.08
CA SER A 173 29.99 -12.50 -16.64
C SER A 173 30.84 -13.10 -15.50
N ASP A 174 31.52 -14.22 -15.75
CA ASP A 174 32.39 -14.86 -14.76
C ASP A 174 33.58 -13.98 -14.33
N THR A 175 33.90 -12.93 -15.10
CA THR A 175 34.94 -11.95 -14.75
C THR A 175 34.47 -10.91 -13.74
N ASP A 176 33.16 -10.80 -13.50
CA ASP A 176 32.56 -9.81 -12.58
C ASP A 176 32.44 -10.38 -11.16
N ALA A 177 33.26 -11.38 -10.81
CA ALA A 177 33.04 -12.29 -9.70
C ALA A 177 32.95 -11.63 -8.32
N GLU A 178 33.50 -10.42 -8.13
CA GLU A 178 33.55 -9.76 -6.83
C GLU A 178 33.49 -8.23 -6.95
N GLY A 179 32.38 -7.66 -6.47
CA GLY A 179 32.33 -6.26 -6.03
C GLY A 179 31.79 -5.26 -7.06
N ILE A 180 30.68 -4.62 -6.69
CA ILE A 180 30.05 -3.44 -7.32
C ILE A 180 29.30 -3.70 -8.64
N GLU A 181 29.77 -4.62 -9.50
CA GLU A 181 29.18 -4.81 -10.82
C GLU A 181 28.01 -5.81 -10.87
N CYS A 182 27.94 -6.72 -9.90
CA CYS A 182 26.87 -7.71 -9.79
C CYS A 182 26.35 -7.90 -8.36
N PHE A 183 25.13 -8.43 -8.26
CA PHE A 183 24.45 -8.67 -6.99
C PHE A 183 24.94 -9.95 -6.32
N ASP A 184 25.57 -9.80 -5.16
CA ASP A 184 26.21 -10.85 -4.36
C ASP A 184 25.45 -11.20 -3.05
N ARG A 185 24.26 -10.61 -2.86
CA ARG A 185 23.43 -10.65 -1.64
C ARG A 185 23.92 -9.75 -0.48
N SER A 186 25.04 -9.06 -0.63
CA SER A 186 25.56 -8.15 0.40
C SER A 186 24.62 -6.96 0.63
N VAL A 187 24.82 -6.28 1.76
CA VAL A 187 24.11 -5.05 2.11
C VAL A 187 25.12 -3.90 2.00
N PRO A 188 24.86 -2.89 1.16
CA PRO A 188 25.79 -1.77 1.02
C PRO A 188 25.80 -0.94 2.30
N GLU A 189 26.98 -0.46 2.68
CA GLU A 189 27.14 0.41 3.86
C GLU A 189 26.61 1.82 3.63
N GLN A 190 26.42 2.22 2.37
CA GLN A 190 25.93 3.54 2.00
C GLN A 190 24.48 3.72 2.46
N LEU A 191 24.27 4.73 3.30
CA LEU A 191 22.95 5.10 3.80
C LEU A 191 22.11 5.76 2.69
N GLY A 192 20.83 5.40 2.63
CA GLY A 192 19.85 6.05 1.75
C GLY A 192 19.49 7.46 2.23
N GLU A 193 18.66 8.16 1.47
CA GLU A 193 18.12 9.46 1.89
C GLU A 193 17.17 9.30 3.08
N ALA A 194 17.09 10.31 3.95
CA ALA A 194 16.15 10.25 5.06
C ALA A 194 14.71 10.24 4.52
N GLU A 195 13.92 9.26 4.94
CA GLU A 195 12.50 9.20 4.60
C GLU A 195 11.80 10.48 5.07
N PRO A 196 11.11 11.22 4.18
CA PRO A 196 10.40 12.43 4.56
C PRO A 196 9.34 12.03 5.58
N THR A 197 9.42 12.65 6.75
CA THR A 197 8.39 12.46 7.77
C THR A 197 7.17 13.25 7.33
N GLU A 198 6.18 12.57 6.76
CA GLU A 198 4.90 13.22 6.51
C GLU A 198 4.35 13.71 7.86
N PRO A 199 3.95 14.99 7.97
CA PRO A 199 3.21 15.46 9.12
C PRO A 199 1.98 14.58 9.28
N TRP A 200 1.71 14.09 10.50
CA TRP A 200 0.57 13.22 10.77
C TRP A 200 -0.77 13.77 10.24
N GLN A 201 -0.87 15.11 10.12
CA GLN A 201 -1.97 15.85 9.51
C GLN A 201 -2.25 15.43 8.05
N MET A 202 -1.21 15.29 7.21
CA MET A 202 -1.36 14.87 5.81
C MET A 202 -1.77 13.40 5.72
N GLN A 203 -1.22 12.56 6.58
CA GLN A 203 -1.58 11.15 6.64
C GLN A 203 -3.02 10.95 7.11
N LEU A 204 -3.48 11.74 8.10
CA LEU A 204 -4.87 11.73 8.56
C LEU A 204 -5.82 12.20 7.46
N LYS A 205 -5.47 13.27 6.75
CA LYS A 205 -6.27 13.80 5.64
C LYS A 205 -6.43 12.75 4.54
N ARG A 206 -5.36 12.05 4.16
CA ARG A 206 -5.41 10.97 3.17
C ARG A 206 -6.30 9.82 3.61
N MET A 207 -6.18 9.36 4.86
CA MET A 207 -7.04 8.31 5.41
C MET A 207 -8.52 8.74 5.44
N LEU A 208 -8.81 9.99 5.81
CA LEU A 208 -10.16 10.54 5.80
C LEU A 208 -10.74 10.66 4.39
N GLU A 209 -9.92 10.99 3.40
CA GLU A 209 -10.34 11.13 1.99
C GLU A 209 -10.60 9.75 1.35
N GLU A 210 -9.80 8.74 1.69
CA GLU A 210 -10.00 7.34 1.26
C GLU A 210 -11.26 6.71 1.89
N GLU A 211 -11.51 6.95 3.19
CA GLU A 211 -12.75 6.54 3.86
C GLU A 211 -13.97 7.35 3.39
N ALA A 212 -13.81 8.58 2.92
CA ALA A 212 -14.93 9.33 2.34
C ALA A 212 -15.38 8.73 0.99
N GLU A 213 -14.45 8.14 0.22
CA GLU A 213 -14.74 7.52 -1.07
C GLU A 213 -15.36 6.12 -0.92
N ASN A 214 -14.98 5.38 0.13
CA ASN A 214 -15.56 4.08 0.50
C ASN A 214 -15.79 3.98 2.01
N PRO A 215 -16.91 4.50 2.55
CA PRO A 215 -17.09 4.59 3.98
C PRO A 215 -17.31 3.22 4.60
N SER A 216 -16.42 2.83 5.51
CA SER A 216 -16.60 1.62 6.29
C SER A 216 -17.79 1.79 7.24
N GLY A 217 -18.51 0.70 7.53
CA GLY A 217 -19.65 0.74 8.46
C GLY A 217 -19.28 1.28 9.85
N LEU A 218 -18.02 1.11 10.26
CA LEU A 218 -17.47 1.67 11.50
C LEU A 218 -17.28 3.18 11.43
N PHE A 219 -16.78 3.72 10.31
CA PHE A 219 -16.64 5.16 10.13
C PHE A 219 -18.00 5.85 10.15
N ILE A 220 -18.98 5.29 9.44
CA ILE A 220 -20.37 5.78 9.42
C ILE A 220 -20.95 5.79 10.83
N ALA A 221 -20.85 4.67 11.57
CA ALA A 221 -21.32 4.59 12.95
C ALA A 221 -20.62 5.62 13.86
N GLY A 222 -19.31 5.80 13.71
CA GLY A 222 -18.54 6.80 14.45
C GLY A 222 -19.03 8.24 14.20
N VAL A 223 -19.27 8.60 12.94
CA VAL A 223 -19.81 9.91 12.56
C VAL A 223 -21.23 10.11 13.11
N PHE A 224 -22.09 9.09 13.06
CA PHE A 224 -23.44 9.16 13.64
C PHE A 224 -23.41 9.29 15.17
N VAL A 225 -22.52 8.58 15.87
CA VAL A 225 -22.36 8.71 17.31
C VAL A 225 -21.88 10.12 17.67
N LEU A 226 -20.91 10.66 16.94
CA LEU A 226 -20.43 12.02 17.17
C LEU A 226 -21.55 13.05 16.92
N ALA A 227 -22.30 12.89 15.82
CA ALA A 227 -23.43 13.75 15.48
C ALA A 227 -24.53 13.67 16.54
N THR A 228 -24.85 12.48 17.05
CA THR A 228 -25.86 12.33 18.12
C THR A 228 -25.38 12.94 19.43
N ILE A 229 -24.11 12.82 19.80
CA ILE A 229 -23.54 13.50 20.98
C ILE A 229 -23.62 15.02 20.82
N ILE A 230 -23.28 15.57 19.65
CA ILE A 230 -23.36 17.01 19.37
C ILE A 230 -24.81 17.48 19.41
N LEU A 231 -25.75 16.74 18.81
CA LEU A 231 -27.16 17.09 18.81
C LEU A 231 -27.77 16.99 20.20
N MET A 232 -27.47 15.93 20.95
CA MET A 232 -27.93 15.76 22.32
C MET A 232 -27.30 16.80 23.24
N GLY A 233 -26.01 17.10 23.11
CA GLY A 233 -25.31 18.15 23.86
C GLY A 233 -25.80 19.55 23.53
N GLY A 234 -26.10 19.85 22.26
CA GLY A 234 -26.70 21.11 21.84
C GLY A 234 -28.16 21.25 22.31
N ARG A 235 -28.90 20.14 22.39
CA ARG A 235 -30.24 20.12 22.98
C ARG A 235 -30.18 20.30 24.49
N PHE A 236 -29.22 19.69 25.16
CA PHE A 236 -28.95 19.87 26.58
C PHE A 236 -28.54 21.31 26.90
N ALA A 237 -27.68 21.94 26.09
CA ALA A 237 -27.28 23.34 26.24
C ALA A 237 -28.42 24.33 25.93
N ARG A 238 -29.42 23.93 25.14
CA ARG A 238 -30.66 24.72 24.94
C ARG A 238 -31.68 24.49 26.04
N GLN A 239 -31.72 23.30 26.63
CA GLN A 239 -32.66 22.93 27.68
C GLN A 239 -32.20 23.41 29.07
N PHE A 240 -30.89 23.38 29.32
CA PHE A 240 -30.23 24.14 30.37
C PHE A 240 -29.83 25.49 29.78
N GLY A 241 -30.79 26.42 29.71
CA GLY A 241 -30.56 27.77 29.24
C GLY A 241 -29.30 28.41 29.84
N ASP A 242 -28.69 29.31 29.06
CA ASP A 242 -27.53 30.15 29.36
C ASP A 242 -26.96 29.97 30.79
N PRO A 243 -25.81 29.29 30.97
CA PRO A 243 -25.19 29.15 32.29
C PRO A 243 -24.77 30.50 32.92
N PHE A 244 -24.89 31.62 32.21
CA PHE A 244 -24.34 32.92 32.59
C PHE A 244 -25.21 34.17 32.31
N GLY A 245 -26.54 34.09 32.13
CA GLY A 245 -27.23 35.36 31.80
C GLY A 245 -28.74 35.43 31.69
N GLY A 246 -29.50 34.76 32.55
CA GLY A 246 -30.93 35.04 32.71
C GLY A 246 -31.21 35.65 34.08
N ASP A 247 -31.56 36.94 34.10
CA ASP A 247 -31.88 37.71 35.31
C ASP A 247 -32.66 36.91 36.36
N GLN A 248 -32.04 36.64 37.51
CA GLN A 248 -32.80 36.44 38.73
C GLN A 248 -33.47 37.77 39.06
N LEU A 249 -34.63 38.04 38.47
CA LEU A 249 -35.53 39.01 39.05
C LEU A 249 -35.79 38.56 40.49
N SER A 250 -35.35 39.38 41.44
CA SER A 250 -35.57 39.10 42.86
C SER A 250 -37.05 38.79 43.08
N LEU A 251 -37.34 37.87 43.98
CA LEU A 251 -38.71 37.44 44.27
C LEU A 251 -39.61 38.64 44.68
N MET A 252 -39.02 39.75 45.15
CA MET A 252 -39.71 41.02 45.37
C MET A 252 -40.08 41.75 44.08
N GLU A 253 -39.23 41.75 43.06
CA GLU A 253 -39.52 42.39 41.77
C GLU A 253 -40.60 41.64 40.99
N VAL A 254 -40.62 40.31 41.07
CA VAL A 254 -41.70 39.49 40.51
C VAL A 254 -43.03 39.80 41.20
N ARG A 255 -43.05 39.92 42.54
CA ARG A 255 -44.24 40.33 43.29
C ARG A 255 -44.71 41.73 42.91
N ARG A 256 -43.78 42.69 42.78
CA ARG A 256 -44.07 44.06 42.35
C ARG A 256 -44.72 44.07 40.96
N LEU A 257 -44.19 43.31 40.01
CA LEU A 257 -44.73 43.21 38.65
C LEU A 257 -46.09 42.51 38.61
N GLN A 258 -46.31 41.47 39.43
CA GLN A 258 -47.64 40.86 39.58
C GLN A 258 -48.65 41.86 40.16
N GLN A 259 -48.25 42.66 41.15
CA GLN A 259 -49.12 43.65 41.78
C GLN A 259 -49.51 44.76 40.80
N VAL A 260 -48.57 45.23 39.97
CA VAL A 260 -48.85 46.17 38.88
C VAL A 260 -49.81 45.58 37.84
N ARG A 261 -49.71 44.27 37.54
CA ARG A 261 -50.63 43.60 36.61
C ARG A 261 -52.04 43.46 37.18
N TYR A 262 -52.15 43.17 38.48
CA TYR A 262 -53.42 43.16 39.21
C TYR A 262 -54.08 44.53 39.27
N GLU A 263 -53.31 45.60 39.54
CA GLU A 263 -53.81 46.98 39.53
C GLU A 263 -54.23 47.43 38.12
N ARG A 264 -53.61 46.89 37.07
CA ARG A 264 -53.96 47.17 35.68
C ARG A 264 -55.27 46.48 35.24
N GLY A 265 -55.78 45.52 36.00
CA GLY A 265 -57.05 44.86 35.68
C GLY A 265 -57.03 44.03 34.39
N GLU A 266 -55.86 43.51 33.99
CA GLU A 266 -55.80 42.51 32.92
C GLU A 266 -56.52 41.25 33.42
N GLN A 267 -57.71 41.01 32.87
CA GLN A 267 -58.58 39.89 33.19
C GLN A 267 -57.82 38.57 33.14
N MET A 268 -57.80 37.88 34.27
CA MET A 268 -57.25 36.55 34.44
C MET A 268 -58.42 35.57 34.63
N TYR A 269 -59.17 35.29 33.57
CA TYR A 269 -60.09 34.15 33.49
C TYR A 269 -60.26 33.71 32.04
N ASP A 270 -60.02 32.42 31.84
CA ASP A 270 -60.67 31.44 30.95
C ASP A 270 -59.86 30.14 31.20
N ASP A 271 -60.12 29.41 32.29
CA ASP A 271 -61.19 28.41 32.44
C ASP A 271 -61.12 27.36 31.31
N GLU A 272 -60.35 26.30 31.54
CA GLU A 272 -60.84 24.92 31.71
C GLU A 272 -61.50 24.32 30.48
N THR A 273 -60.97 23.17 30.01
CA THR A 273 -61.82 22.01 29.71
C THR A 273 -60.99 20.74 29.50
N ASP A 274 -61.41 19.73 30.24
CA ASP A 274 -60.99 18.33 30.21
C ASP A 274 -61.18 17.66 28.85
N SER A 275 -60.33 16.67 28.55
CA SER A 275 -60.75 15.55 27.71
C SER A 275 -59.99 14.28 28.10
N SER A 276 -60.64 13.49 28.97
CA SER A 276 -60.43 12.06 29.14
C SER A 276 -60.97 11.30 27.92
N SER A 277 -60.28 10.25 27.49
CA SER A 277 -60.92 9.13 26.79
C SER A 277 -60.09 7.86 26.96
N ASP A 278 -60.74 6.91 27.63
CA ASP A 278 -60.33 5.56 27.97
C ASP A 278 -60.25 4.60 26.77
N GLU A 279 -59.78 3.41 27.11
CA GLU A 279 -59.38 2.23 26.34
C GLU A 279 -60.52 1.48 25.62
N GLU A 280 -60.19 0.72 24.56
CA GLU A 280 -60.97 -0.48 24.19
C GLU A 280 -60.08 -1.66 23.77
N TYR A 281 -60.40 -2.78 24.41
CA TYR A 281 -59.78 -4.12 24.39
C TYR A 281 -60.21 -4.93 23.15
N ALA A 282 -59.32 -5.72 22.56
CA ALA A 282 -59.72 -6.97 21.90
C ALA A 282 -58.63 -8.06 21.99
N HIS A 283 -59.05 -9.12 22.66
CA HIS A 283 -58.39 -10.36 23.04
C HIS A 283 -58.42 -11.37 21.87
N ARG A 284 -57.34 -12.13 21.60
CA ARG A 284 -57.37 -13.61 21.44
C ARG A 284 -56.04 -14.25 20.96
N SER A 285 -55.44 -14.99 21.91
CA SER A 285 -55.04 -16.41 21.86
C SER A 285 -54.12 -16.94 20.75
N THR A 286 -52.93 -17.35 21.20
CA THR A 286 -52.19 -18.58 20.80
C THR A 286 -53.09 -19.83 20.86
N PRO A 287 -52.85 -20.88 20.06
CA PRO A 287 -51.91 -21.94 20.49
C PRO A 287 -51.11 -22.61 19.35
N ASP A 288 -50.25 -23.51 19.83
CA ASP A 288 -49.30 -24.44 19.21
C ASP A 288 -49.76 -25.25 17.98
N ASP A 289 -48.78 -25.72 17.21
CA ASP A 289 -48.59 -27.11 16.72
C ASP A 289 -47.41 -27.07 15.72
N GLU A 290 -46.24 -27.61 16.05
CA GLU A 290 -45.84 -29.03 15.94
C GLU A 290 -45.75 -29.52 14.48
N ASP A 291 -44.49 -29.85 14.13
CA ASP A 291 -44.01 -30.93 13.26
C ASP A 291 -44.68 -31.20 11.90
N ASP A 292 -43.86 -31.20 10.85
CA ASP A 292 -43.83 -32.38 9.98
C ASP A 292 -42.49 -32.50 9.24
N GLU A 293 -41.83 -33.62 9.55
CA GLU A 293 -40.75 -34.23 8.80
C GLU A 293 -41.25 -34.64 7.41
N HIS A 294 -40.40 -34.52 6.40
CA HIS A 294 -40.47 -35.45 5.27
C HIS A 294 -39.08 -35.91 4.89
N GLU A 295 -38.82 -37.14 5.35
CA GLU A 295 -37.85 -38.12 4.89
C GLU A 295 -38.04 -38.52 3.41
N GLU A 296 -36.93 -39.01 2.84
CA GLU A 296 -36.84 -40.04 1.79
C GLU A 296 -37.28 -39.68 0.34
N ASN A 297 -36.66 -40.11 -0.76
CA ASN A 297 -35.65 -41.13 -1.01
C ASN A 297 -35.02 -40.93 -2.42
N SER A 298 -33.88 -41.58 -2.62
CA SER A 298 -33.52 -42.38 -3.80
C SER A 298 -32.65 -41.84 -4.97
N THR A 299 -31.32 -42.02 -4.80
CA THR A 299 -30.48 -43.05 -5.50
C THR A 299 -30.02 -42.80 -6.99
N PRO A 300 -29.15 -43.63 -7.63
CA PRO A 300 -27.90 -43.21 -8.29
C PRO A 300 -27.78 -43.63 -9.80
N SER A 301 -26.62 -43.37 -10.43
CA SER A 301 -25.97 -44.06 -11.57
C SER A 301 -25.31 -43.08 -12.56
N SER A 302 -23.98 -43.12 -12.72
CA SER A 302 -23.24 -43.85 -13.77
C SER A 302 -23.30 -43.21 -15.17
N SER A 303 -22.19 -42.57 -15.57
CA SER A 303 -21.52 -42.66 -16.88
C SER A 303 -20.13 -42.03 -16.77
#